data_AF-A0A2D8WC05-F1
#
_entry.id   AF-A0A2D8WC05-F1
#
_cell.length_a   1.000
_cell.length_b   1.000
_cell.length_c   1.000
_cell.angle_alpha   90.00
_cell.angle_beta   90.00
_cell.angle_gamma   90.00
#
_symmetry.space_group_name_H-M   'P 1'
#
loop_
_entity.id
_entity.type
_entity.pdbx_description
1 polymer ?
#
loop_
_entity_poly.entity_id
_entity_poly.type
_entity_poly.pdbx_seq_one_letter_code
_entity_poly.pdbx_strand_id
1 'polypeptide(L)'
;MAVTYPAETVLNRGHQLALSIIHDSIDERPIFFASTGGLMSELGLDQWAVRHGLAVKLEMRSLAASPPEGWVQGTAEFGGVWFDLDQSLKLYDTVYQYRGIRNRSIWQDRSTLNIPWQYYALALQLSDVARNANLPDEVARRLESDALDFQVVAEGGVNGTPSQ
;
A
#
# COMPACT_ATOMS: atom_id res chain seq x y z
N MET A 1 25.30 8.73 0.31
CA MET A 1 24.32 8.95 -0.78
C MET A 1 23.48 10.17 -0.39
N ALA A 2 23.19 11.10 -1.30
CA ALA A 2 22.49 12.34 -0.96
C ALA A 2 21.20 12.45 -1.78
N VAL A 3 20.04 12.55 -1.12
CA VAL A 3 18.80 12.98 -1.77
C VAL A 3 18.97 14.46 -2.08
N THR A 4 18.87 14.82 -3.36
CA THR A 4 19.07 16.21 -3.80
C THR A 4 17.71 16.80 -4.11
N TYR A 5 17.34 17.84 -3.36
CA TYR A 5 16.12 18.60 -3.60
C TYR A 5 16.46 19.83 -4.47
N PRO A 6 15.63 20.15 -5.48
CA PRO A 6 15.78 21.39 -6.25
C PRO A 6 15.83 22.63 -5.34
N ALA A 7 16.51 23.67 -5.81
CA ALA A 7 16.42 24.98 -5.16
C ALA A 7 14.94 25.40 -5.04
N GLU A 8 14.60 26.11 -3.96
CA GLU A 8 13.22 26.47 -3.58
C GLU A 8 12.31 25.33 -3.08
N THR A 9 12.82 24.11 -2.90
CA THR A 9 12.03 23.04 -2.26
C THR A 9 11.79 23.36 -0.79
N VAL A 10 10.51 23.53 -0.41
CA VAL A 10 10.13 23.80 0.98
C VAL A 10 10.03 22.48 1.76
N LEU A 11 11.00 22.25 2.64
CA LEU A 11 10.94 21.16 3.61
C LEU A 11 10.25 21.63 4.89
N ASN A 12 8.98 21.24 5.06
CA ASN A 12 8.25 21.50 6.30
C ASN A 12 8.84 20.70 7.48
N ARG A 13 8.35 20.96 8.69
CA ARG A 13 8.82 20.26 9.90
C ARG A 13 8.64 18.74 9.83
N GLY A 14 7.56 18.26 9.21
CA GLY A 14 7.31 16.83 9.02
C GLY A 14 8.35 16.18 8.11
N HIS A 15 8.70 16.84 7.00
CA HIS A 15 9.74 16.38 6.08
C HIS A 15 11.10 16.28 6.80
N GLN A 16 11.48 17.31 7.56
CA GLN A 16 12.74 17.33 8.29
C GLN A 16 12.81 16.21 9.33
N LEU A 17 11.74 16.00 10.09
CA LEU A 17 11.67 14.90 11.08
C LEU A 17 11.79 13.54 10.40
N ALA A 18 11.09 13.32 9.29
CA ALA A 18 11.16 12.08 8.54
C ALA A 18 12.58 11.82 8.03
N LEU A 19 13.25 12.83 7.47
CA LEU A 19 14.63 12.72 7.00
C LEU A 19 15.61 12.43 8.14
N SER A 20 15.44 13.04 9.32
CA SER A 20 16.24 12.70 10.51
C SER A 20 16.04 11.24 10.93
N ILE A 21 14.78 10.78 10.99
CA ILE A 21 14.49 9.37 11.31
C ILE A 21 15.14 8.43 10.30
N ILE A 22 15.08 8.76 9.01
CA ILE A 22 15.71 7.96 7.96
C ILE A 22 17.22 7.90 8.16
N HIS A 23 17.86 9.06 8.26
CA HIS A 23 19.30 9.14 8.47
C HIS A 23 19.77 8.31 9.67
N ASP A 24 19.07 8.43 10.80
CA ASP A 24 19.50 7.81 12.05
C ASP A 24 19.15 6.31 12.13
N SER A 25 18.18 5.83 11.34
CA SER A 25 17.66 4.46 11.45
C SER A 25 17.99 3.54 10.28
N ILE A 26 18.42 4.07 9.12
CA ILE A 26 18.44 3.32 7.86
C ILE A 26 19.32 2.06 7.92
N ASP A 27 20.43 2.12 8.63
CA ASP A 27 21.37 0.98 8.78
C ASP A 27 21.03 0.07 9.98
N GLU A 28 20.11 0.50 10.85
CA GLU A 28 19.78 -0.21 12.08
C GLU A 28 18.46 -0.98 12.00
N ARG A 29 17.46 -0.45 11.27
CA ARG A 29 16.11 -1.02 11.22
C ARG A 29 15.37 -0.66 9.93
N PRO A 30 14.43 -1.52 9.49
CA PRO A 30 13.54 -1.19 8.38
C PRO A 30 12.71 0.07 8.64
N ILE A 31 12.55 0.90 7.61
CA ILE A 31 11.73 2.11 7.65
C ILE A 31 10.46 1.86 6.84
N PHE A 32 9.31 2.08 7.50
CA PHE A 32 8.00 1.95 6.88
C PHE A 32 7.27 3.27 6.90
N PHE A 33 6.65 3.59 5.77
CA PHE A 33 5.69 4.67 5.59
C PHE A 33 4.28 4.09 5.56
N ALA A 34 3.31 4.87 6.03
CA ALA A 34 1.92 4.58 5.76
C ALA A 34 1.63 4.77 4.26
N SER A 35 0.93 3.82 3.62
CA SER A 35 0.58 3.94 2.20
C SER A 35 -0.30 5.14 1.87
N THR A 36 -0.94 5.73 2.88
CA THR A 36 -1.91 6.83 2.75
C THR A 36 -1.34 8.20 3.04
N GLY A 37 -0.11 8.28 3.54
CA GLY A 37 0.43 9.50 4.12
C GLY A 37 0.99 10.51 3.11
N GLY A 38 1.27 10.10 1.87
CA GLY A 38 1.87 10.95 0.83
C GLY A 38 3.34 11.33 1.05
N LEU A 39 3.80 11.32 2.31
CA LEU A 39 5.14 11.74 2.73
C LEU A 39 6.30 11.13 1.92
N MET A 40 6.20 9.86 1.54
CA MET A 40 7.25 9.21 0.76
C MET A 40 7.41 9.86 -0.64
N SER A 41 6.28 10.20 -1.26
CA SER A 41 6.22 10.89 -2.55
C SER A 41 6.65 12.35 -2.44
N GLU A 42 6.21 13.04 -1.38
CA GLU A 42 6.62 14.41 -1.07
C GLU A 42 8.15 14.52 -0.89
N LEU A 43 8.77 13.48 -0.34
CA LEU A 43 10.23 13.38 -0.19
C LEU A 43 10.95 12.89 -1.46
N GLY A 44 10.22 12.54 -2.52
CA GLY A 44 10.79 12.05 -3.80
C GLY A 44 11.35 10.64 -3.72
N LEU A 45 10.83 9.80 -2.82
CA LEU A 45 11.38 8.48 -2.53
C LEU A 45 10.64 7.31 -3.20
N ASP A 46 9.60 7.57 -4.00
CA ASP A 46 8.72 6.53 -4.57
C ASP A 46 9.45 5.43 -5.35
N GLN A 47 10.56 5.75 -6.02
CA GLN A 47 11.34 4.76 -6.76
C GLN A 47 11.97 3.67 -5.87
N TRP A 48 12.11 3.93 -4.57
CA TRP A 48 12.59 3.00 -3.55
C TRP A 48 11.43 2.42 -2.71
N ALA A 49 10.18 2.70 -3.08
CA ALA A 49 9.00 2.20 -2.40
C ALA A 49 8.76 0.72 -2.75
N VAL A 50 8.59 -0.11 -1.73
CA VAL A 50 8.16 -1.49 -1.87
C VAL A 50 7.01 -1.73 -0.92
N ARG A 51 5.87 -2.19 -1.43
CA ARG A 51 4.69 -2.42 -0.61
C ARG A 51 4.72 -3.75 0.11
N HIS A 52 4.34 -3.67 1.37
CA HIS A 52 4.13 -4.77 2.30
C HIS A 52 2.70 -4.64 2.84
N GLY A 53 1.72 -5.06 2.03
CA GLY A 53 0.30 -4.82 2.30
C GLY A 53 -0.04 -3.32 2.34
N LEU A 54 -0.54 -2.85 3.49
CA LEU A 54 -0.92 -1.44 3.72
C LEU A 54 0.24 -0.53 4.16
N ALA A 55 1.45 -1.08 4.28
CA ALA A 55 2.65 -0.31 4.57
C ALA A 55 3.57 -0.27 3.35
N VAL A 56 4.41 0.75 3.28
CA VAL A 56 5.42 0.91 2.24
C VAL A 56 6.79 0.91 2.90
N LYS A 57 7.60 -0.10 2.61
CA LYS A 57 9.00 -0.16 3.05
C LYS A 57 9.84 0.73 2.13
N LEU A 58 10.72 1.52 2.73
CA LEU A 58 11.81 2.17 2.01
C LEU A 58 12.94 1.17 1.81
N GLU A 59 13.23 0.83 0.56
CA GLU A 59 14.33 -0.05 0.18
C GLU A 59 15.39 0.73 -0.61
N MET A 60 16.50 1.06 0.03
CA MET A 60 17.61 1.82 -0.56
C MET A 60 18.52 0.94 -1.44
N ARG A 61 17.91 0.17 -2.34
CA ARG A 61 18.60 -0.67 -3.31
C ARG A 61 19.11 0.12 -4.51
N SER A 62 20.09 -0.47 -5.21
CA SER A 62 20.41 -0.04 -6.57
C SER A 62 19.23 -0.34 -7.49
N LEU A 63 18.70 0.70 -8.14
CA LEU A 63 17.60 0.55 -9.11
C LEU A 63 18.04 -0.08 -10.44
N ALA A 64 19.35 -0.15 -10.68
CA ALA A 64 19.92 -0.84 -11.84
C ALA A 64 20.10 -2.36 -11.59
N ALA A 65 20.03 -2.79 -10.33
CA ALA A 65 20.08 -4.21 -10.00
C ALA A 65 18.72 -4.87 -10.23
N SER A 66 18.73 -6.17 -10.54
CA SER A 66 17.49 -6.94 -10.57
C SER A 66 16.79 -6.88 -9.22
N PRO A 67 15.44 -6.74 -9.20
CA PRO A 67 14.69 -6.79 -7.95
C PRO A 67 14.89 -8.15 -7.26
N PRO A 68 14.78 -8.21 -5.93
CA PRO A 68 14.71 -9.46 -5.19
C PRO A 68 13.63 -10.40 -5.74
N GLU A 69 13.84 -11.71 -5.56
CA GLU A 69 12.85 -12.72 -5.92
C GLU A 69 11.52 -12.49 -5.18
N GLY A 70 10.40 -12.77 -5.85
CA GLY A 70 9.05 -12.53 -5.31
C GLY A 70 8.62 -11.07 -5.31
N TRP A 71 9.48 -10.13 -5.70
CA TRP A 71 9.09 -8.74 -5.86
C TRP A 71 8.56 -8.49 -7.26
N VAL A 72 7.36 -7.91 -7.32
CA VAL A 72 6.61 -7.77 -8.55
C VAL A 72 6.08 -6.35 -8.64
N GLN A 73 6.26 -5.74 -9.81
CA GLN A 73 5.72 -4.41 -10.09
C GLN A 73 4.30 -4.56 -10.65
N GLY A 74 3.38 -3.78 -10.09
CA GLY A 74 2.05 -3.65 -10.66
C GLY A 74 2.07 -2.96 -12.02
N THR A 75 0.98 -3.07 -12.76
CA THR A 75 0.79 -2.32 -14.01
C THR A 75 0.51 -0.84 -13.72
N ALA A 76 0.68 0.02 -14.72
CA ALA A 76 0.52 1.47 -14.57
C ALA A 76 -0.92 1.84 -14.19
N GLU A 77 -1.89 1.08 -14.67
CA GLU A 77 -3.32 1.19 -14.40
C GLU A 77 -3.63 1.05 -12.89
N PHE A 78 -2.81 0.28 -12.17
CA PHE A 78 -2.93 0.05 -10.72
C PHE A 78 -1.86 0.81 -9.91
N GLY A 79 -1.20 1.79 -10.53
CA GLY A 79 -0.24 2.70 -9.90
C GLY A 79 1.23 2.36 -10.13
N GLY A 80 1.55 1.24 -10.79
CA GLY A 80 2.92 0.90 -11.17
C GLY A 80 3.88 0.68 -10.00
N VAL A 81 3.36 0.40 -8.81
CA VAL A 81 4.17 0.29 -7.58
C VAL A 81 4.75 -1.11 -7.40
N TRP A 82 5.90 -1.20 -6.75
CA TRP A 82 6.51 -2.47 -6.38
C TRP A 82 5.84 -3.07 -5.15
N PHE A 83 5.73 -4.40 -5.13
CA PHE A 83 5.29 -5.18 -4.00
C PHE A 83 6.28 -6.28 -3.67
N ASP A 84 6.46 -6.53 -2.37
CA ASP A 84 6.83 -7.86 -1.89
C ASP A 84 5.55 -8.69 -1.87
N LEU A 85 5.36 -9.54 -2.88
CA LEU A 85 4.08 -10.22 -3.11
C LEU A 85 3.77 -11.23 -2.01
N ASP A 86 4.74 -12.08 -1.65
CA ASP A 86 4.57 -13.10 -0.63
C ASP A 86 4.25 -12.49 0.73
N GLN A 87 5.00 -11.45 1.13
CA GLN A 87 4.76 -10.77 2.39
C GLN A 87 3.42 -10.04 2.38
N SER A 88 3.02 -9.44 1.25
CA SER A 88 1.75 -8.73 1.14
C SER A 88 0.55 -9.68 1.19
N LEU A 89 0.60 -10.82 0.47
CA LEU A 89 -0.44 -11.85 0.54
C LEU A 89 -0.53 -12.45 1.94
N LYS A 90 0.61 -12.72 2.59
CA LYS A 90 0.63 -13.20 3.98
C LYS A 90 -0.04 -12.21 4.93
N LEU A 91 0.29 -10.92 4.85
CA LEU A 91 -0.34 -9.89 5.69
C LEU A 91 -1.85 -9.79 5.41
N TYR A 92 -2.22 -9.81 4.14
CA TYR A 92 -3.60 -9.80 3.70
C TYR A 92 -4.39 -10.99 4.25
N ASP A 93 -3.82 -12.19 4.15
CA ASP A 93 -4.50 -13.43 4.51
C ASP A 93 -4.47 -13.75 6.02
N THR A 94 -3.51 -13.22 6.78
CA THR A 94 -3.34 -13.60 8.19
C THR A 94 -3.56 -12.48 9.19
N VAL A 95 -3.31 -11.23 8.81
CA VAL A 95 -3.37 -10.08 9.73
C VAL A 95 -4.63 -9.26 9.48
N TYR A 96 -4.91 -8.93 8.23
CA TYR A 96 -6.01 -8.02 7.88
C TYR A 96 -7.40 -8.66 8.00
N GLN A 97 -7.47 -10.00 8.01
CA GLN A 97 -8.72 -10.74 8.20
C GLN A 97 -9.23 -10.71 9.64
N TYR A 98 -8.35 -10.53 10.64
CA TYR A 98 -8.67 -10.71 12.07
C TYR A 98 -9.81 -9.81 12.59
N ARG A 99 -10.11 -8.69 11.90
CA ARG A 99 -11.14 -7.73 12.32
C ARG A 99 -12.43 -7.75 11.50
N GLY A 100 -12.57 -8.71 10.58
CA GLY A 100 -13.78 -8.90 9.76
C GLY A 100 -14.22 -7.65 9.00
N ILE A 101 -13.28 -6.81 8.58
CA ILE A 101 -13.57 -5.51 7.94
C ILE A 101 -14.36 -5.72 6.64
N ARG A 102 -14.01 -6.77 5.88
CA ARG A 102 -14.58 -7.10 4.57
C ARG A 102 -16.08 -7.37 4.59
N ASN A 103 -16.60 -7.95 5.67
CA ASN A 103 -17.97 -8.48 5.70
C ASN A 103 -18.91 -7.63 6.59
N ARG A 104 -18.56 -6.36 6.83
CA ARG A 104 -19.39 -5.49 7.68
C ARG A 104 -20.63 -5.03 6.93
N SER A 105 -21.79 -5.31 7.50
CA SER A 105 -23.07 -4.82 6.96
C SER A 105 -23.24 -3.30 7.10
N ILE A 106 -22.52 -2.68 8.03
CA ILE A 106 -22.47 -1.24 8.24
C ILE A 106 -21.06 -0.81 8.66
N TRP A 107 -20.57 0.27 8.06
CA TRP A 107 -19.41 1.01 8.57
C TRP A 107 -19.91 2.11 9.50
N GLN A 108 -19.59 1.98 10.78
CA GLN A 108 -20.21 2.71 11.88
C GLN A 108 -19.91 4.21 11.85
N ASP A 109 -18.79 4.60 11.25
CA ASP A 109 -18.33 5.98 11.20
C ASP A 109 -18.03 6.40 9.76
N ARG A 110 -18.96 7.15 9.16
CA ARG A 110 -18.82 7.62 7.78
C ARG A 110 -17.63 8.54 7.55
N SER A 111 -17.10 9.19 8.59
CA SER A 111 -15.91 10.05 8.46
C SER A 111 -14.62 9.27 8.22
N THR A 112 -14.64 7.95 8.45
CA THR A 112 -13.48 7.06 8.31
C THR A 112 -13.64 6.02 7.20
N LEU A 113 -14.51 6.27 6.21
CA LEU A 113 -14.69 5.38 5.03
C LEU A 113 -13.40 5.19 4.22
N ASN A 114 -12.41 6.06 4.37
CA ASN A 114 -11.11 5.84 3.76
C ASN A 114 -10.43 4.57 4.30
N ILE A 115 -10.70 4.13 5.53
CA ILE A 115 -10.13 2.90 6.11
C ILE A 115 -10.49 1.68 5.25
N PRO A 116 -11.78 1.30 5.07
CA PRO A 116 -12.15 0.19 4.19
C PRO A 116 -11.74 0.42 2.73
N TRP A 117 -11.74 1.67 2.25
CA TRP A 117 -11.27 1.99 0.91
C TRP A 117 -9.81 1.56 0.67
N GLN A 118 -8.93 1.69 1.68
CA GLN A 118 -7.53 1.22 1.54
C GLN A 118 -7.43 -0.30 1.36
N TYR A 119 -8.33 -1.08 1.98
CA TYR A 119 -8.35 -2.53 1.79
C TYR A 119 -8.90 -2.92 0.42
N TYR A 120 -9.90 -2.18 -0.08
CA TYR A 120 -10.38 -2.30 -1.46
C TYR A 120 -9.24 -2.06 -2.46
N ALA A 121 -8.54 -0.92 -2.33
CA ALA A 121 -7.43 -0.57 -3.21
C ALA A 121 -6.31 -1.64 -3.14
N LEU A 122 -5.95 -2.08 -1.93
CA LEU A 122 -4.95 -3.13 -1.76
C LEU A 122 -5.37 -4.45 -2.44
N ALA A 123 -6.62 -4.89 -2.27
CA ALA A 123 -7.11 -6.12 -2.86
C ALA A 123 -7.05 -6.09 -4.40
N LEU A 124 -7.47 -4.97 -5.00
CA LEU A 124 -7.34 -4.75 -6.44
C LEU A 124 -5.88 -4.75 -6.92
N GLN A 125 -5.01 -4.07 -6.19
CA GLN A 125 -3.60 -3.98 -6.60
C GLN A 125 -2.88 -5.33 -6.42
N LEU A 126 -3.26 -6.12 -5.41
CA LEU A 126 -2.76 -7.49 -5.28
C LEU A 126 -3.29 -8.42 -6.36
N SER A 127 -4.51 -8.23 -6.87
CA SER A 127 -5.01 -9.05 -7.99
C SER A 127 -4.23 -8.79 -9.28
N ASP A 128 -3.91 -7.53 -9.59
CA ASP A 128 -3.03 -7.13 -10.69
C ASP A 128 -1.63 -7.76 -10.54
N VAL A 129 -1.00 -7.57 -9.38
CA VAL A 129 0.36 -8.07 -9.12
C VAL A 129 0.40 -9.60 -9.15
N ALA A 130 -0.62 -10.28 -8.64
CA ALA A 130 -0.72 -11.74 -8.71
C ALA A 130 -0.76 -12.25 -10.16
N ARG A 131 -1.44 -11.54 -11.07
CA ARG A 131 -1.43 -11.86 -12.51
C ARG A 131 -0.06 -11.62 -13.14
N ASN A 132 0.56 -10.48 -12.84
CA ASN A 132 1.90 -10.17 -13.34
C ASN A 132 2.95 -11.20 -12.88
N ALA A 133 2.76 -11.77 -11.70
CA ALA A 133 3.57 -12.84 -11.14
C ALA A 133 3.27 -14.24 -11.72
N ASN A 134 2.25 -14.37 -12.58
CA ASN A 134 1.73 -15.64 -13.09
C ASN A 134 1.29 -16.61 -11.97
N LEU A 135 0.76 -16.09 -10.86
CA LEU A 135 0.09 -16.94 -9.87
C LEU A 135 -1.17 -17.58 -10.46
N PRO A 136 -1.66 -18.69 -9.87
CA PRO A 136 -2.92 -19.30 -10.29
C PRO A 136 -4.05 -18.25 -10.36
N ASP A 137 -4.80 -18.27 -11.46
CA ASP A 137 -5.85 -17.28 -11.75
C ASP A 137 -6.94 -17.21 -10.66
N GLU A 138 -7.13 -18.30 -9.91
CA GLU A 138 -8.02 -18.32 -8.73
C GLU A 138 -7.60 -17.33 -7.64
N VAL A 139 -6.30 -17.04 -7.48
CA VAL A 139 -5.79 -16.09 -6.49
C VAL A 139 -6.20 -14.67 -6.88
N ALA A 140 -6.01 -14.30 -8.15
CA ALA A 140 -6.39 -12.99 -8.65
C ALA A 140 -7.91 -12.79 -8.58
N ARG A 141 -8.70 -13.80 -9.02
CA ARG A 141 -10.18 -13.75 -8.92
C ARG A 141 -10.69 -13.65 -7.49
N ARG A 142 -10.06 -14.36 -6.54
CA ARG A 142 -10.39 -14.23 -5.10
C ARG A 142 -10.17 -12.80 -4.63
N LEU A 143 -9.03 -12.20 -4.95
CA LEU A 143 -8.68 -10.84 -4.54
C LEU A 143 -9.60 -9.79 -5.17
N GLU A 144 -10.05 -9.98 -6.41
CA GLU A 144 -11.06 -9.13 -7.04
C GLU A 144 -12.42 -9.25 -6.38
N SER A 145 -12.85 -10.47 -6.05
CA SER A 145 -14.08 -10.68 -5.28
C SER A 145 -13.99 -9.98 -3.93
N ASP A 146 -12.86 -10.13 -3.22
CA ASP A 146 -12.64 -9.48 -1.95
C ASP A 146 -12.63 -7.95 -2.07
N ALA A 147 -12.10 -7.42 -3.17
CA ALA A 147 -12.16 -5.99 -3.46
C ALA A 147 -13.61 -5.51 -3.55
N LEU A 148 -14.47 -6.21 -4.30
CA LEU A 148 -15.89 -5.86 -4.40
C LEU A 148 -16.58 -5.83 -3.03
N ASP A 149 -16.28 -6.80 -2.16
CA ASP A 149 -16.80 -6.80 -0.79
C ASP A 149 -16.31 -5.58 0.01
N PHE A 150 -15.02 -5.24 -0.08
CA PHE A 150 -14.47 -4.05 0.56
C PHE A 150 -15.05 -2.75 0.00
N GLN A 151 -15.36 -2.69 -1.30
CA GLN A 151 -15.98 -1.54 -1.92
C GLN A 151 -17.35 -1.25 -1.28
N VAL A 152 -18.18 -2.28 -1.10
CA VAL A 152 -19.48 -2.14 -0.42
C VAL A 152 -19.30 -1.54 0.97
N VAL A 153 -18.31 -2.01 1.74
CA VAL A 153 -18.01 -1.45 3.07
C VAL A 153 -17.49 -0.01 2.98
N ALA A 154 -16.67 0.30 1.98
CA ALA A 154 -16.13 1.63 1.72
C ALA A 154 -17.18 2.67 1.31
N GLU A 155 -18.33 2.22 0.83
CA GLU A 155 -19.50 3.07 0.53
C GLU A 155 -20.41 3.27 1.76
N GLY A 156 -20.12 2.60 2.88
CA GLY A 156 -20.87 2.66 4.12
C GLY A 156 -21.44 1.31 4.57
N GLY A 157 -21.30 0.27 3.75
CA GLY A 157 -21.96 -1.02 3.94
C GLY A 157 -23.42 -1.00 3.46
N VAL A 158 -23.99 -2.18 3.28
CA VAL A 158 -25.36 -2.36 2.77
C VAL A 158 -26.43 -1.62 3.59
N ASN A 159 -26.20 -1.43 4.89
CA ASN A 159 -27.11 -0.73 5.80
C ASN A 159 -26.69 0.72 6.07
N GLY A 160 -25.58 1.19 5.50
CA GLY A 160 -25.04 2.54 5.73
C GLY A 160 -25.24 3.51 4.57
N THR A 161 -25.64 3.03 3.39
CA THR A 161 -25.95 3.87 2.23
C THR A 161 -27.34 4.48 2.40
N PRO A 162 -27.50 5.83 2.38
CA PRO A 162 -28.82 6.44 2.39
C PRO A 162 -29.60 5.97 1.17
N SER A 163 -30.83 5.50 1.37
CA SER A 163 -31.78 5.31 0.27
C SER A 163 -31.96 6.66 -0.43
N GLN A 164 -31.69 6.70 -1.75
CA GLN A 164 -32.00 7.86 -2.58
C GLN A 164 -33.50 8.13 -2.61
#